data_AF-A0AAD0WFS3-F1
#
_entry.id   AF-A0AAD0WFS3-F1
#
_cell.length_a   1.000
_cell.length_b   1.000
_cell.length_c   1.000
_cell.angle_alpha   90.00
_cell.angle_beta   90.00
_cell.angle_gamma   90.00
#
_symmetry.space_group_name_H-M   'P 1'
#
loop_
_entity.id
_entity.type
_entity.pdbx_description
1 polymer ?
#
loop_
_entity_poly.entity_id
_entity_poly.type
_entity_poly.pdbx_seq_one_letter_code
_entity_poly.pdbx_strand_id
1 'polypeptide(L)'
;MTHNHYPRDLIGYGRTPPDPKWPGGARVALQFVLNYEEGGENCVLHGDAGSEQFLSEIIGAAAYPARHLSMESIYEYGSRAGVWRILREFEKRGLPLTVFGVSMALQRHPDVTQAFVDLGHEIACHGWRWIHYQNIDETTEREHMRIGVEIIRALTGNAPLGWYTGRDSPNTRRLVVEHGGFAYDADYYGDDLPFWTEVETSAGGRKPHLVVPYTLDTNDMRFASPQGFNTADHFYQYLKDAFDVLYEEGDPNGLAQPKMLSIGMHCRLLGRPARLRALQRFLDYVQSHDKVWICRRIDIARHWIDTHPYTSQSTESTTA
;
A
#
# COMPACT_ATOMS: atom_id res chain seq x y z
N MET A 1 24.18 31.09 -2.93
CA MET A 1 24.21 29.75 -2.32
C MET A 1 23.44 28.84 -3.26
N THR A 2 24.11 27.87 -3.85
CA THR A 2 23.55 26.99 -4.89
C THR A 2 22.47 26.10 -4.27
N HIS A 3 21.20 26.38 -4.61
CA HIS A 3 20.01 25.61 -4.20
C HIS A 3 19.96 24.16 -4.75
N ASN A 4 21.09 23.59 -5.17
CA ASN A 4 21.11 22.48 -6.14
C ASN A 4 21.21 21.06 -5.55
N HIS A 5 20.96 20.89 -4.25
CA HIS A 5 21.11 19.59 -3.56
C HIS A 5 19.94 19.21 -2.64
N TYR A 6 18.77 19.84 -2.78
CA TYR A 6 17.61 19.47 -1.96
C TYR A 6 16.98 18.15 -2.48
N PRO A 7 16.99 17.05 -1.71
CA PRO A 7 16.66 15.72 -2.22
C PRO A 7 15.16 15.41 -2.16
N ARG A 8 14.30 16.44 -2.08
CA ARG A 8 12.85 16.31 -2.03
C ARG A 8 12.23 17.12 -3.14
N ASP A 9 11.41 16.46 -3.93
CA ASP A 9 10.53 17.13 -4.87
C ASP A 9 9.28 17.61 -4.12
N LEU A 10 9.16 18.94 -3.95
CA LEU A 10 7.97 19.58 -3.37
C LEU A 10 7.02 20.09 -4.45
N ILE A 11 7.44 20.05 -5.72
CA ILE A 11 6.70 20.60 -6.85
C ILE A 11 5.81 19.51 -7.43
N GLY A 12 6.37 18.30 -7.65
CA GLY A 12 5.70 17.21 -8.32
C GLY A 12 5.16 17.66 -9.67
N TYR A 13 3.90 17.33 -9.97
CA TYR A 13 3.24 17.78 -11.19
C TYR A 13 2.82 19.26 -11.20
N GLY A 14 2.86 19.94 -10.05
CA GLY A 14 2.35 21.30 -9.92
C GLY A 14 0.87 21.42 -10.29
N ARG A 15 0.50 22.53 -10.95
CA ARG A 15 -0.90 22.87 -11.27
C ARG A 15 -1.54 21.99 -12.36
N THR A 16 -0.73 21.32 -13.17
CA THR A 16 -1.18 20.63 -14.39
C THR A 16 -0.71 19.18 -14.40
N PRO A 17 -1.36 18.30 -13.61
CA PRO A 17 -1.05 16.87 -13.63
C PRO A 17 -1.35 16.26 -15.00
N PRO A 18 -0.61 15.18 -15.38
CA PRO A 18 -0.90 14.47 -16.61
C PRO A 18 -2.31 13.85 -16.54
N ASP A 19 -3.03 13.87 -17.66
CA ASP A 19 -4.25 13.09 -17.81
C ASP A 19 -3.86 11.60 -17.80
N PRO A 20 -4.29 10.82 -16.79
CA PRO A 20 -3.89 9.44 -16.65
C PRO A 20 -4.51 8.53 -17.70
N LYS A 21 -5.52 8.98 -18.47
CA LYS A 21 -6.24 8.19 -19.49
C LYS A 21 -6.70 6.83 -18.98
N TRP A 22 -7.28 6.80 -17.78
CA TRP A 22 -7.69 5.54 -17.15
C TRP A 22 -8.59 4.70 -18.08
N PRO A 23 -8.45 3.36 -18.05
CA PRO A 23 -9.25 2.46 -18.89
C PRO A 23 -10.76 2.75 -18.83
N GLY A 24 -11.41 2.72 -19.99
CA GLY A 24 -12.85 2.99 -20.10
C GLY A 24 -13.26 4.46 -19.89
N GLY A 25 -12.29 5.38 -19.84
CA GLY A 25 -12.53 6.80 -19.52
C GLY A 25 -12.96 6.98 -18.07
N ALA A 26 -12.36 6.21 -17.16
CA ALA A 26 -12.70 6.29 -15.74
C ALA A 26 -12.31 7.65 -15.15
N ARG A 27 -13.21 8.20 -14.34
CA ARG A 27 -13.03 9.48 -13.63
C ARG A 27 -12.15 9.31 -12.38
N VAL A 28 -12.10 8.10 -11.84
CA VAL A 28 -11.25 7.73 -10.70
C VAL A 28 -10.82 6.26 -10.81
N ALA A 29 -9.56 6.00 -10.52
CA ALA A 29 -9.03 4.65 -10.31
C ALA A 29 -9.08 4.32 -8.82
N LEU A 30 -9.89 3.34 -8.40
CA LEU A 30 -10.07 2.97 -7.00
C LEU A 30 -9.29 1.70 -6.68
N GLN A 31 -8.34 1.80 -5.75
CA GLN A 31 -7.36 0.75 -5.45
C GLN A 31 -7.47 0.32 -3.99
N PHE A 32 -8.04 -0.85 -3.75
CA PHE A 32 -8.19 -1.43 -2.40
C PHE A 32 -6.95 -2.22 -1.98
N VAL A 33 -6.37 -1.89 -0.82
CA VAL A 33 -5.22 -2.59 -0.25
C VAL A 33 -5.63 -3.37 0.99
N LEU A 34 -5.43 -4.69 0.98
CA LEU A 34 -5.58 -5.53 2.17
C LEU A 34 -4.20 -5.87 2.73
N ASN A 35 -3.85 -5.27 3.87
CA ASN A 35 -2.63 -5.61 4.58
C ASN A 35 -2.81 -6.95 5.30
N TYR A 36 -1.86 -7.86 5.09
CA TYR A 36 -1.79 -9.16 5.75
C TYR A 36 -0.46 -9.25 6.51
N GLU A 37 -0.54 -8.98 7.81
CA GLU A 37 0.62 -8.76 8.68
C GLU A 37 0.62 -9.71 9.88
N GLU A 38 -0.54 -10.31 10.16
CA GLU A 38 -0.81 -11.18 11.30
C GLU A 38 0.02 -12.46 11.26
N GLY A 39 0.97 -12.59 12.18
CA GLY A 39 2.01 -13.62 12.22
C GLY A 39 3.40 -13.12 11.81
N GLY A 40 3.53 -11.85 11.40
CA GLY A 40 4.78 -11.20 11.02
C GLY A 40 5.18 -10.00 11.89
N GLU A 41 4.29 -9.57 12.80
CA GLU A 41 4.47 -8.47 13.75
C GLU A 41 5.56 -8.72 14.81
N ASN A 42 5.82 -7.74 15.68
CA ASN A 42 6.77 -7.91 16.77
C ASN A 42 6.27 -8.96 17.79
N CYS A 43 7.06 -10.00 17.98
CA CYS A 43 6.84 -11.01 19.00
C CYS A 43 8.17 -11.63 19.43
N VAL A 44 8.33 -11.92 20.72
CA VAL A 44 9.51 -12.64 21.22
C VAL A 44 9.66 -14.03 20.59
N LEU A 45 8.56 -14.63 20.10
CA LEU A 45 8.58 -15.90 19.35
C LEU A 45 9.18 -15.76 17.94
N HIS A 46 9.25 -14.54 17.41
CA HIS A 46 9.86 -14.21 16.13
C HIS A 46 11.32 -13.74 16.28
N GLY A 47 11.83 -13.70 17.51
CA GLY A 47 13.18 -13.22 17.84
C GLY A 47 13.28 -11.73 18.15
N ASP A 48 12.15 -11.02 18.28
CA ASP A 48 12.17 -9.59 18.59
C ASP A 48 12.38 -9.32 20.09
N ALA A 49 12.88 -8.13 20.42
CA ALA A 49 13.17 -7.75 21.80
C ALA A 49 11.93 -7.56 22.68
N GLY A 50 10.75 -7.38 22.08
CA GLY A 50 9.50 -7.23 22.81
C GLY A 50 8.24 -7.42 21.97
N SER A 51 7.10 -7.39 22.63
CA SER A 51 5.78 -7.53 22.01
C SER A 51 5.37 -6.33 21.17
N GLU A 52 4.51 -6.57 20.17
CA GLU A 52 3.88 -5.52 19.36
C GLU A 52 3.12 -4.48 20.19
N GLN A 53 3.08 -3.25 19.65
CA GLN A 53 2.40 -2.09 20.23
C GLN A 53 1.41 -1.46 19.25
N PHE A 54 1.64 -1.64 17.95
CA PHE A 54 1.00 -0.85 16.91
C PHE A 54 -0.26 -1.53 16.37
N LEU A 55 -1.20 -0.72 15.87
CA LEU A 55 -2.45 -1.11 15.19
C LEU A 55 -3.20 -2.28 15.86
N SER A 56 -3.64 -2.05 17.10
CA SER A 56 -4.46 -2.99 17.86
C SER A 56 -5.60 -2.27 18.58
N GLU A 57 -6.48 -3.03 19.23
CA GLU A 57 -7.52 -2.47 20.10
C GLU A 57 -6.97 -1.82 21.38
N ILE A 58 -5.68 -2.04 21.70
CA ILE A 58 -5.01 -1.50 22.88
C ILE A 58 -4.17 -0.29 22.43
N ILE A 59 -4.84 0.83 22.17
CA ILE A 59 -4.18 2.07 21.76
C ILE A 59 -3.25 2.54 22.89
N GLY A 60 -1.97 2.75 22.56
CA GLY A 60 -0.95 3.08 23.56
C GLY A 60 -0.39 1.89 24.33
N ALA A 61 -0.55 0.66 23.81
CA ALA A 61 0.07 -0.53 24.39
C ALA A 61 1.57 -0.35 24.64
N ALA A 62 2.04 -0.76 25.81
CA ALA A 62 3.46 -0.88 26.10
C ALA A 62 4.04 -2.13 25.42
N ALA A 63 5.31 -2.08 25.03
CA ALA A 63 6.07 -3.26 24.66
C ALA A 63 6.57 -3.95 25.92
N TYR A 64 6.46 -5.28 25.96
CA TYR A 64 7.01 -6.11 27.03
C TYR A 64 8.11 -7.00 26.47
N PRO A 65 9.23 -7.23 27.18
CA PRO A 65 10.25 -8.22 26.81
C PRO A 65 9.78 -9.65 27.11
N ALA A 66 8.54 -9.94 26.73
CA ALA A 66 7.80 -11.17 26.95
C ALA A 66 6.63 -11.22 25.96
N ARG A 67 5.89 -12.32 25.97
CA ARG A 67 4.63 -12.43 25.23
C ARG A 67 3.57 -11.51 25.81
N HIS A 68 2.89 -10.76 24.96
CA HIS A 68 1.71 -9.97 25.32
C HIS A 68 0.47 -10.67 24.77
N LEU A 69 -0.10 -11.59 25.55
CA LEU A 69 -1.14 -12.51 25.07
C LEU A 69 -2.38 -11.81 24.51
N SER A 70 -2.79 -10.67 25.10
CA SER A 70 -3.88 -9.86 24.55
C SER A 70 -3.56 -9.34 23.15
N MET A 71 -2.35 -8.82 22.95
CA MET A 71 -1.88 -8.34 21.64
C MET A 71 -1.86 -9.48 20.61
N GLU A 72 -1.26 -10.62 20.96
CA GLU A 72 -1.23 -11.81 20.10
C GLU A 72 -2.64 -12.21 19.66
N SER A 73 -3.59 -12.33 20.60
CA SER A 73 -4.97 -12.71 20.28
C SER A 73 -5.73 -11.68 19.42
N ILE A 74 -5.37 -10.40 19.50
CA ILE A 74 -5.92 -9.35 18.63
C ILE A 74 -5.43 -9.55 17.20
N TYR A 75 -4.14 -9.84 17.02
CA TYR A 75 -3.56 -10.16 15.70
C TYR A 75 -4.12 -11.48 15.17
N GLU A 76 -4.21 -12.52 15.98
CA GLU A 76 -4.84 -13.79 15.61
C GLU A 76 -6.28 -13.63 15.09
N TYR A 77 -7.04 -12.64 15.57
CA TYR A 77 -8.38 -12.37 15.02
C TYR A 77 -8.33 -12.03 13.52
N GLY A 78 -7.33 -11.26 13.08
CA GLY A 78 -7.17 -10.88 11.69
C GLY A 78 -6.98 -12.09 10.79
N SER A 79 -6.01 -12.96 11.12
CA SER A 79 -5.71 -14.16 10.34
C SER A 79 -6.79 -15.25 10.45
N ARG A 80 -7.46 -15.37 11.61
CA ARG A 80 -8.46 -16.43 11.84
C ARG A 80 -9.85 -16.09 11.31
N ALA A 81 -10.25 -14.82 11.33
CA ALA A 81 -11.64 -14.43 11.10
C ALA A 81 -11.80 -13.17 10.26
N GLY A 82 -10.96 -12.16 10.47
CA GLY A 82 -11.04 -10.87 9.78
C GLY A 82 -10.82 -10.99 8.27
N VAL A 83 -9.73 -11.64 7.88
CA VAL A 83 -9.34 -11.85 6.48
C VAL A 83 -10.46 -12.50 5.66
N TRP A 84 -11.01 -13.61 6.14
CA TRP A 84 -12.08 -14.33 5.45
C TRP A 84 -13.35 -13.52 5.28
N ARG A 85 -13.64 -12.62 6.23
CA ARG A 85 -14.82 -11.76 6.15
C ARG A 85 -14.65 -10.66 5.11
N ILE A 86 -13.45 -10.10 4.99
CA ILE A 86 -13.15 -9.12 3.95
C ILE A 86 -13.15 -9.82 2.58
N LEU A 87 -12.48 -10.96 2.44
CA LEU A 87 -12.42 -11.70 1.17
C LEU A 87 -13.80 -12.05 0.63
N ARG A 88 -14.73 -12.51 1.47
CA ARG A 88 -16.11 -12.80 1.05
C ARG A 88 -16.83 -11.58 0.47
N GLU A 89 -16.53 -10.35 0.93
CA GLU A 89 -17.15 -9.14 0.37
C GLU A 89 -16.62 -8.82 -1.02
N PHE A 90 -15.32 -8.97 -1.24
CA PHE A 90 -14.71 -8.76 -2.57
C PHE A 90 -15.10 -9.87 -3.55
N GLU A 91 -15.07 -11.13 -3.12
CA GLU A 91 -15.48 -12.30 -3.91
C GLU A 91 -16.95 -12.18 -4.33
N LYS A 92 -17.86 -11.88 -3.40
CA LYS A 92 -19.30 -11.70 -3.69
C LYS A 92 -19.55 -10.65 -4.78
N ARG A 93 -18.69 -9.64 -4.88
CA ARG A 93 -18.82 -8.52 -5.82
C ARG A 93 -17.98 -8.71 -7.09
N GLY A 94 -17.17 -9.76 -7.16
CA GLY A 94 -16.21 -9.98 -8.25
C GLY A 94 -15.18 -8.85 -8.37
N LEU A 95 -14.78 -8.24 -7.25
CA LEU A 95 -13.88 -7.08 -7.24
C LEU A 95 -12.45 -7.49 -6.89
N PRO A 96 -11.44 -6.89 -7.56
CA PRO A 96 -10.04 -7.12 -7.21
C PRO A 96 -9.60 -6.30 -6.00
N LEU A 97 -8.52 -6.74 -5.37
CA LEU A 97 -7.72 -5.96 -4.42
C LEU A 97 -6.23 -6.30 -4.60
N THR A 98 -5.37 -5.51 -3.97
CA THR A 98 -3.95 -5.80 -3.80
C THR A 98 -3.68 -6.14 -2.34
N VAL A 99 -3.06 -7.29 -2.11
CA VAL A 99 -2.58 -7.70 -0.79
C VAL A 99 -1.21 -7.09 -0.57
N PHE A 100 -1.05 -6.34 0.52
CA PHE A 100 0.26 -6.00 1.05
C PHE A 100 0.64 -7.09 2.06
N GLY A 101 1.35 -8.10 1.55
CA GLY A 101 1.61 -9.34 2.28
C GLY A 101 2.99 -9.34 2.93
N VAL A 102 3.01 -9.35 4.26
CA VAL A 102 4.24 -9.58 5.03
C VAL A 102 4.59 -11.05 4.85
N SER A 103 5.73 -11.34 4.23
CA SER A 103 6.00 -12.70 3.76
C SER A 103 6.10 -13.73 4.90
N MET A 104 6.57 -13.34 6.11
CA MET A 104 6.49 -14.23 7.28
C MET A 104 5.04 -14.57 7.64
N ALA A 105 4.12 -13.59 7.59
CA ALA A 105 2.70 -13.83 7.86
C ALA A 105 2.08 -14.76 6.82
N LEU A 106 2.37 -14.53 5.53
CA LEU A 106 1.93 -15.40 4.43
C LEU A 106 2.43 -16.85 4.62
N GLN A 107 3.70 -17.02 5.00
CA GLN A 107 4.29 -18.34 5.24
C GLN A 107 3.63 -19.09 6.41
N ARG A 108 3.14 -18.38 7.43
CA ARG A 108 2.44 -18.98 8.57
C ARG A 108 1.00 -19.38 8.25
N HIS A 109 0.42 -18.84 7.17
CA HIS A 109 -0.94 -19.16 6.75
C HIS A 109 -1.00 -19.38 5.23
N PRO A 110 -0.43 -20.49 4.73
CA PRO A 110 -0.39 -20.77 3.30
C PRO A 110 -1.80 -20.90 2.68
N ASP A 111 -2.79 -21.36 3.43
CA ASP A 111 -4.17 -21.49 2.95
C ASP A 111 -4.79 -20.12 2.57
N VAL A 112 -4.57 -19.08 3.38
CA VAL A 112 -5.00 -17.71 3.07
C VAL A 112 -4.21 -17.16 1.87
N THR A 113 -2.91 -17.48 1.80
CA THR A 113 -2.08 -17.07 0.67
C THR A 113 -2.59 -17.66 -0.64
N GLN A 114 -2.94 -18.94 -0.63
CA GLN A 114 -3.54 -19.61 -1.80
C GLN A 114 -4.90 -19.01 -2.14
N ALA A 115 -5.73 -18.69 -1.15
CA ALA A 115 -7.01 -18.03 -1.39
C ALA A 115 -6.85 -16.66 -2.08
N PHE A 116 -5.83 -15.87 -1.73
CA PHE A 116 -5.54 -14.62 -2.45
C PHE A 116 -5.18 -14.87 -3.92
N VAL A 117 -4.40 -15.91 -4.21
CA VAL A 117 -4.03 -16.31 -5.58
C VAL A 117 -5.26 -16.79 -6.36
N ASP A 118 -6.05 -17.67 -5.78
CA ASP A 118 -7.23 -18.27 -6.42
C ASP A 118 -8.30 -17.21 -6.75
N LEU A 119 -8.44 -16.19 -5.90
CA LEU A 119 -9.33 -15.03 -6.13
C LEU A 119 -8.75 -13.99 -7.09
N GLY A 120 -7.54 -14.22 -7.64
CA GLY A 120 -6.92 -13.35 -8.64
C GLY A 120 -6.42 -12.01 -8.11
N HIS A 121 -6.31 -11.87 -6.78
CA HIS A 121 -5.76 -10.69 -6.14
C HIS A 121 -4.26 -10.56 -6.42
N GLU A 122 -3.75 -9.33 -6.48
CA GLU A 122 -2.30 -9.11 -6.51
C GLU A 122 -1.73 -9.38 -5.11
N ILE A 123 -0.53 -9.95 -5.03
CA ILE A 123 0.26 -10.01 -3.79
C ILE A 123 1.53 -9.18 -3.99
N ALA A 124 1.57 -7.99 -3.41
CA ALA A 124 2.76 -7.16 -3.30
C ALA A 124 3.52 -7.48 -2.01
N CYS A 125 4.83 -7.27 -2.00
CA CYS A 125 5.67 -7.57 -0.86
C CYS A 125 5.58 -6.46 0.19
N HIS A 126 5.07 -6.81 1.37
CA HIS A 126 5.03 -5.91 2.53
C HIS A 126 6.21 -6.14 3.50
N GLY A 127 7.40 -6.41 2.94
CA GLY A 127 8.58 -6.80 3.69
C GLY A 127 8.60 -8.26 4.18
N TRP A 128 9.72 -8.64 4.81
CA TRP A 128 9.81 -9.93 5.50
C TRP A 128 9.08 -9.93 6.84
N ARG A 129 9.25 -8.84 7.58
CA ARG A 129 8.74 -8.63 8.93
C ARG A 129 7.91 -7.35 8.95
N TRP A 130 6.88 -7.33 9.80
CA TRP A 130 6.13 -6.12 10.06
C TRP A 130 6.69 -5.39 11.28
N ILE A 131 7.81 -4.70 11.07
CA ILE A 131 8.56 -3.98 12.12
C ILE A 131 8.89 -2.56 11.66
N HIS A 132 9.52 -1.76 12.53
CA HIS A 132 9.94 -0.42 12.18
C HIS A 132 11.37 -0.43 11.61
N TYR A 133 11.52 -0.14 10.31
CA TYR A 133 12.79 -0.24 9.59
C TYR A 133 13.68 1.00 9.70
N GLN A 134 13.15 2.14 10.14
CA GLN A 134 13.86 3.43 10.29
C GLN A 134 15.31 3.35 10.79
N ASN A 135 15.60 2.45 11.73
CA ASN A 135 16.92 2.31 12.37
C ASN A 135 17.58 0.95 12.11
N ILE A 136 17.03 0.13 11.21
CA ILE A 136 17.66 -1.13 10.79
C ILE A 136 18.84 -0.79 9.89
N ASP A 137 19.96 -1.48 10.05
CA ASP A 137 21.12 -1.28 9.19
C ASP A 137 20.83 -1.77 7.77
N GLU A 138 21.48 -1.15 6.79
CA GLU A 138 21.22 -1.42 5.37
C GLU A 138 21.44 -2.89 4.97
N THR A 139 22.42 -3.57 5.59
CA THR A 139 22.73 -4.96 5.24
C THR A 139 21.59 -5.88 5.68
N THR A 140 21.11 -5.69 6.91
CA THR A 140 19.96 -6.42 7.44
C THR A 140 18.69 -6.13 6.65
N GLU A 141 18.42 -4.86 6.31
CA GLU A 141 17.23 -4.49 5.52
C GLU A 141 17.25 -5.12 4.11
N ARG A 142 18.40 -5.08 3.44
CA ARG A 142 18.59 -5.73 2.13
C ARG A 142 18.35 -7.24 2.20
N GLU A 143 18.81 -7.88 3.27
CA GLU A 143 18.58 -9.30 3.49
C GLU A 143 17.10 -9.60 3.76
N HIS A 144 16.42 -8.78 4.57
CA HIS A 144 14.98 -8.91 4.77
C HIS A 144 14.20 -8.78 3.46
N MET A 145 14.61 -7.86 2.57
CA MET A 145 14.01 -7.73 1.24
C MET A 145 14.20 -9.00 0.40
N ARG A 146 15.42 -9.53 0.34
CA ARG A 146 15.73 -10.77 -0.38
C ARG A 146 14.87 -11.94 0.12
N ILE A 147 14.85 -12.17 1.44
CA ILE A 147 14.06 -13.22 2.08
C ILE A 147 12.58 -13.05 1.76
N GLY A 148 12.05 -11.83 1.86
CA GLY A 148 10.63 -11.59 1.62
C GLY A 148 10.18 -11.90 0.20
N VAL A 149 10.98 -11.49 -0.78
CA VAL A 149 10.76 -11.81 -2.20
C VAL A 149 10.81 -13.31 -2.46
N GLU A 150 11.78 -14.02 -1.87
CA GLU A 150 11.94 -15.47 -2.03
C GLU A 150 10.78 -16.26 -1.44
N ILE A 151 10.30 -15.88 -0.25
CA ILE A 151 9.16 -16.54 0.39
C ILE A 151 7.90 -16.35 -0.46
N ILE A 152 7.60 -15.13 -0.91
CA ILE A 152 6.41 -14.90 -1.76
C ILE A 152 6.50 -15.69 -3.06
N ARG A 153 7.70 -15.74 -3.69
CA ARG A 153 7.93 -16.55 -4.88
C ARG A 153 7.67 -18.04 -4.63
N ALA A 154 8.15 -18.56 -3.50
CA ALA A 154 7.96 -19.96 -3.15
C ALA A 154 6.48 -20.30 -2.87
N LEU A 155 5.71 -19.39 -2.27
CA LEU A 155 4.30 -19.60 -1.94
C LEU A 155 3.36 -19.44 -3.14
N THR A 156 3.68 -18.55 -4.08
CA THR A 156 2.74 -18.13 -5.14
C THR A 156 3.18 -18.52 -6.56
N GLY A 157 4.40 -19.04 -6.70
CA GLY A 157 5.04 -19.33 -7.99
C GLY A 157 5.56 -18.10 -8.73
N ASN A 158 5.29 -16.88 -8.27
CA ASN A 158 5.68 -15.64 -8.92
C ASN A 158 6.39 -14.69 -7.95
N ALA A 159 7.38 -13.95 -8.44
CA ALA A 159 7.97 -12.88 -7.64
C ALA A 159 6.97 -11.71 -7.51
N PRO A 160 6.88 -11.04 -6.34
CA PRO A 160 6.08 -9.84 -6.18
C PRO A 160 6.63 -8.72 -7.07
N LEU A 161 5.74 -7.98 -7.73
CA LEU A 161 6.11 -6.85 -8.60
C LEU A 161 5.93 -5.49 -7.91
N GLY A 162 5.27 -5.46 -6.76
CA GLY A 162 5.12 -4.27 -5.92
C GLY A 162 5.84 -4.41 -4.59
N TRP A 163 6.31 -3.28 -4.05
CA TRP A 163 6.90 -3.19 -2.72
C TRP A 163 6.24 -2.09 -1.87
N TYR A 164 6.04 -2.38 -0.58
CA TYR A 164 5.68 -1.41 0.43
C TYR A 164 6.26 -1.83 1.79
N THR A 165 7.03 -1.00 2.48
CA THR A 165 7.47 -1.29 3.86
C THR A 165 6.55 -0.63 4.90
N GLY A 166 6.00 0.53 4.59
CA GLY A 166 5.21 1.37 5.48
C GLY A 166 6.07 2.13 6.48
N ARG A 167 6.56 1.47 7.54
CA ARG A 167 7.49 2.07 8.50
C ARG A 167 8.92 1.93 8.01
N ASP A 168 9.19 2.54 6.86
CA ASP A 168 10.40 2.41 6.06
C ASP A 168 11.67 3.00 6.72
N SER A 169 12.78 2.94 5.99
CA SER A 169 14.06 3.53 6.31
C SER A 169 14.48 4.53 5.21
N PRO A 170 15.46 5.41 5.47
CA PRO A 170 16.03 6.27 4.43
C PRO A 170 16.64 5.51 3.25
N ASN A 171 16.89 4.21 3.39
CA ASN A 171 17.48 3.35 2.38
C ASN A 171 16.44 2.55 1.59
N THR A 172 15.23 2.34 2.11
CA THR A 172 14.27 1.36 1.58
C THR A 172 14.05 1.47 0.08
N ARG A 173 13.67 2.66 -0.42
CA ARG A 173 13.43 2.85 -1.86
C ARG A 173 14.69 2.64 -2.71
N ARG A 174 15.87 3.04 -2.22
CA ARG A 174 17.13 2.72 -2.91
C ARG A 174 17.36 1.22 -2.98
N LEU A 175 17.09 0.47 -1.91
CA LEU A 175 17.19 -0.98 -1.88
C LEU A 175 16.20 -1.64 -2.86
N VAL A 176 14.96 -1.14 -2.94
CA VAL A 176 13.94 -1.59 -3.91
C VAL A 176 14.47 -1.45 -5.34
N VAL A 177 15.00 -0.27 -5.67
CA VAL A 177 15.54 0.03 -7.01
C VAL A 177 16.80 -0.77 -7.33
N GLU A 178 17.67 -1.00 -6.34
CA GLU A 178 18.87 -1.82 -6.50
C GLU A 178 18.53 -3.30 -6.67
N HIS A 179 17.48 -3.81 -6.02
CA HIS A 179 16.97 -5.17 -6.23
C HIS A 179 16.48 -5.36 -7.67
N GLY A 180 15.84 -4.35 -8.27
CA GLY A 180 15.55 -4.29 -9.71
C GLY A 180 14.41 -5.20 -10.20
N GLY A 181 13.73 -5.91 -9.29
CA GLY A 181 12.62 -6.82 -9.62
C GLY A 181 11.21 -6.22 -9.52
N PHE A 182 11.07 -4.95 -9.14
CA PHE A 182 9.77 -4.32 -8.86
C PHE A 182 9.36 -3.38 -9.99
N ALA A 183 8.07 -3.43 -10.35
CA ALA A 183 7.44 -2.50 -11.27
C ALA A 183 7.05 -1.19 -10.58
N TYR A 184 6.80 -1.21 -9.27
CA TYR A 184 6.49 -0.02 -8.49
C TYR A 184 6.87 -0.18 -7.01
N ASP A 185 7.00 0.94 -6.30
CA ASP A 185 6.85 0.98 -4.84
C ASP A 185 5.70 1.89 -4.41
N ALA A 186 5.25 1.72 -3.17
CA ALA A 186 4.16 2.49 -2.58
C ALA A 186 4.54 3.19 -1.26
N ASP A 187 5.84 3.31 -0.94
CA ASP A 187 6.34 4.01 0.25
C ASP A 187 6.37 5.53 0.02
N TYR A 188 5.20 6.08 -0.32
CA TYR A 188 5.01 7.50 -0.62
C TYR A 188 3.54 7.90 -0.44
N TYR A 189 3.31 9.12 0.04
CA TYR A 189 1.97 9.63 0.40
C TYR A 189 1.73 11.07 -0.11
N GLY A 190 2.52 11.51 -1.10
CA GLY A 190 2.61 12.92 -1.48
C GLY A 190 1.95 13.31 -2.80
N ASP A 191 1.16 12.42 -3.43
CA ASP A 191 0.47 12.73 -4.70
C ASP A 191 -0.79 11.85 -4.86
N ASP A 192 -1.72 12.28 -5.71
CA ASP A 192 -2.96 11.58 -6.08
C ASP A 192 -2.81 10.79 -7.40
N LEU A 193 -1.61 10.79 -8.00
CA LEU A 193 -1.26 10.04 -9.21
C LEU A 193 0.07 9.30 -9.05
N PRO A 194 0.28 8.20 -9.80
CA PRO A 194 1.60 7.63 -9.97
C PRO A 194 2.57 8.63 -10.61
N PHE A 195 3.86 8.49 -10.32
CA PHE A 195 4.91 9.31 -10.94
C PHE A 195 6.24 8.58 -10.98
N TRP A 196 7.07 8.97 -11.95
CA TRP A 196 8.45 8.50 -12.03
C TRP A 196 9.36 9.35 -11.15
N THR A 197 10.23 8.70 -10.41
CA THR A 197 11.30 9.35 -9.65
C THR A 197 12.65 8.77 -10.05
N GLU A 198 13.71 9.55 -9.88
CA GLU A 198 15.08 9.09 -10.07
C GLU A 198 15.71 8.76 -8.72
N VAL A 199 16.16 7.52 -8.55
CA VAL A 199 16.76 7.05 -7.31
C VAL A 199 18.25 6.84 -7.51
N GLU A 200 19.05 7.51 -6.69
CA GLU A 200 20.50 7.32 -6.65
C GLU A 200 20.83 5.94 -6.06
N THR A 201 21.74 5.21 -6.72
CA THR A 201 22.15 3.86 -6.30
C THR A 201 23.55 3.86 -5.71
N SER A 202 23.83 2.89 -4.84
CA SER A 202 25.16 2.69 -4.24
C SER A 202 26.27 2.39 -5.24
N ALA A 203 25.92 1.87 -6.43
CA ALA A 203 26.86 1.66 -7.53
C ALA A 203 27.24 2.97 -8.28
N GLY A 204 26.67 4.10 -7.88
CA GLY A 204 26.75 5.36 -8.61
C GLY A 204 25.71 5.46 -9.73
N GLY A 205 25.25 6.68 -10.00
CA GLY A 205 24.22 6.95 -11.00
C GLY A 205 22.79 6.84 -10.45
N ARG A 206 21.82 7.18 -11.31
CA ARG A 206 20.39 7.22 -11.00
C ARG A 206 19.62 6.24 -11.86
N LYS A 207 18.59 5.63 -11.30
CA LYS A 207 17.64 4.80 -12.04
C LYS A 207 16.23 5.36 -11.91
N PRO A 208 15.45 5.40 -13.00
CA PRO A 208 14.04 5.72 -12.90
C PRO A 208 13.31 4.60 -12.17
N HIS A 209 12.33 4.97 -11.35
CA HIS A 209 11.46 4.04 -10.65
C HIS A 209 10.06 4.62 -10.52
N LEU A 210 9.06 3.77 -10.69
CA LEU A 210 7.66 4.20 -10.60
C LEU A 210 7.21 4.16 -9.14
N VAL A 211 6.71 5.29 -8.66
CA VAL A 211 5.99 5.39 -7.39
C VAL A 211 4.50 5.36 -7.69
N VAL A 212 3.77 4.47 -7.03
CA VAL A 212 2.30 4.51 -6.96
C VAL A 212 1.96 4.90 -5.52
N PRO A 213 1.52 6.14 -5.22
CA PRO A 213 1.35 6.63 -3.85
C PRO A 213 0.21 5.96 -3.06
N TYR A 214 0.46 5.66 -1.80
CA TYR A 214 -0.49 5.03 -0.86
C TYR A 214 -1.13 6.06 0.08
N THR A 215 -1.85 5.62 1.11
CA THR A 215 -2.60 6.47 2.05
C THR A 215 -2.40 6.06 3.52
N LEU A 216 -2.36 7.07 4.40
CA LEU A 216 -2.46 6.91 5.86
C LEU A 216 -3.74 7.56 6.44
N ASP A 217 -4.58 8.14 5.60
CA ASP A 217 -5.81 8.86 5.96
C ASP A 217 -7.06 8.07 5.59
N THR A 218 -7.23 7.68 4.31
CA THR A 218 -8.28 6.78 3.81
C THR A 218 -7.92 5.32 4.12
N ASN A 219 -7.56 5.09 5.38
CA ASN A 219 -6.97 3.86 5.90
C ASN A 219 -7.61 3.47 7.24
N ASP A 220 -8.04 2.22 7.38
CA ASP A 220 -8.68 1.73 8.61
C ASP A 220 -7.71 1.67 9.81
N MET A 221 -6.40 1.83 9.61
CA MET A 221 -5.41 2.00 10.68
C MET A 221 -5.79 3.13 11.66
N ARG A 222 -6.60 4.09 11.18
CA ARG A 222 -7.10 5.21 11.97
C ARG A 222 -8.07 4.77 13.07
N PHE A 223 -8.72 3.61 12.97
CA PHE A 223 -9.46 3.04 14.10
C PHE A 223 -8.57 2.69 15.30
N ALA A 224 -7.26 2.53 15.09
CA ALA A 224 -6.27 2.21 16.12
C ALA A 224 -5.26 3.36 16.34
N SER A 225 -5.63 4.59 15.98
CA SER A 225 -4.80 5.78 16.11
C SER A 225 -5.43 6.82 17.04
N PRO A 226 -4.65 7.66 17.76
CA PRO A 226 -5.19 8.59 18.76
C PRO A 226 -6.32 9.52 18.29
N GLN A 227 -6.27 10.01 17.04
CA GLN A 227 -7.28 10.92 16.50
C GLN A 227 -8.48 10.21 15.86
N GLY A 228 -8.34 8.95 15.46
CA GLY A 228 -9.09 8.42 14.30
C GLY A 228 -10.52 7.98 14.55
N PHE A 229 -11.01 7.06 13.70
CA PHE A 229 -12.44 6.80 13.55
C PHE A 229 -13.05 6.05 14.74
N ASN A 230 -14.19 6.53 15.26
CA ASN A 230 -14.91 5.88 16.35
C ASN A 230 -15.92 4.83 15.87
N THR A 231 -16.49 5.03 14.68
CA THR A 231 -17.56 4.19 14.13
C THR A 231 -17.32 3.87 12.66
N ALA A 232 -18.00 2.86 12.14
CA ALA A 232 -18.00 2.56 10.70
C ALA A 232 -18.47 3.75 9.86
N ASP A 233 -19.41 4.55 10.38
CA ASP A 233 -19.98 5.69 9.68
C ASP A 233 -18.95 6.80 9.46
N HIS A 234 -18.06 7.05 10.43
CA HIS A 234 -16.96 8.00 10.25
C HIS A 234 -16.04 7.57 9.11
N PHE A 235 -15.63 6.29 9.08
CA PHE A 235 -14.75 5.81 8.02
C PHE A 235 -15.46 5.82 6.67
N TYR A 236 -16.70 5.32 6.59
CA TYR A 236 -17.51 5.39 5.37
C TYR A 236 -17.64 6.82 4.83
N GLN A 237 -18.00 7.78 5.69
CA GLN A 237 -18.18 9.17 5.28
C GLN A 237 -16.86 9.75 4.76
N TYR A 238 -15.74 9.48 5.45
CA TYR A 238 -14.42 9.92 5.02
C TYR A 238 -14.04 9.37 3.64
N LEU A 239 -14.27 8.06 3.41
CA LEU A 239 -14.04 7.44 2.10
C LEU A 239 -14.96 8.00 1.01
N LYS A 240 -16.24 8.20 1.34
CA LYS A 240 -17.23 8.79 0.44
C LYS A 240 -16.82 10.20 0.01
N ASP A 241 -16.45 11.05 0.97
CA ASP A 241 -16.06 12.43 0.69
C ASP A 241 -14.79 12.49 -0.17
N ALA A 242 -13.78 11.66 0.12
CA ALA A 242 -12.58 11.54 -0.69
C ALA A 242 -12.90 11.07 -2.13
N PHE A 243 -13.77 10.06 -2.27
CA PHE A 243 -14.22 9.60 -3.57
C PHE A 243 -14.97 10.69 -4.35
N ASP A 244 -15.93 11.39 -3.73
CA ASP A 244 -16.76 12.38 -4.40
C ASP A 244 -15.91 13.52 -4.96
N VAL A 245 -14.97 14.04 -4.17
CA VAL A 245 -14.04 15.08 -4.63
C VAL A 245 -13.26 14.61 -5.85
N LEU A 246 -12.58 13.46 -5.76
CA LEU A 246 -11.76 12.95 -6.87
C LEU A 246 -12.60 12.58 -8.10
N TYR A 247 -13.82 12.09 -7.88
CA TYR A 247 -14.75 11.77 -8.95
C TYR A 247 -15.22 13.04 -9.66
N GLU A 248 -15.51 14.12 -8.94
CA GLU A 248 -15.83 15.45 -9.48
C GLU A 248 -14.65 16.08 -10.24
N GLU A 249 -13.43 15.99 -9.71
CA GLU A 249 -12.22 16.44 -10.43
C GLU A 249 -12.02 15.69 -11.75
N GLY A 250 -12.38 14.41 -11.78
CA GLY A 250 -12.34 13.57 -12.98
C GLY A 250 -13.45 13.85 -14.00
N ASP A 251 -14.42 14.73 -13.73
CA ASP A 251 -15.51 15.01 -14.67
C ASP A 251 -14.98 15.61 -15.98
N PRO A 252 -15.25 15.01 -17.15
CA PRO A 252 -14.84 15.58 -18.43
C PRO A 252 -15.49 16.93 -18.75
N ASN A 253 -16.60 17.28 -18.08
CA ASN A 253 -17.24 18.60 -18.19
C ASN A 253 -16.79 19.58 -17.08
N GLY A 254 -15.93 19.12 -16.16
CA GLY A 254 -15.38 19.88 -15.04
C GLY A 254 -13.89 20.13 -15.22
N LEU A 255 -13.09 19.69 -14.24
CA LEU A 255 -11.63 19.85 -14.30
C LEU A 255 -10.96 18.90 -15.29
N ALA A 256 -11.62 17.79 -15.65
CA ALA A 256 -11.07 16.75 -16.53
C ALA A 256 -9.68 16.27 -16.09
N GLN A 257 -9.47 16.11 -14.77
CA GLN A 257 -8.22 15.64 -14.18
C GLN A 257 -8.44 14.40 -13.30
N PRO A 258 -8.74 13.22 -13.90
CA PRO A 258 -8.92 11.99 -13.14
C PRO A 258 -7.71 11.66 -12.26
N LYS A 259 -7.96 11.03 -11.10
CA LYS A 259 -6.93 10.65 -10.11
C LYS A 259 -7.08 9.19 -9.68
N MET A 260 -6.19 8.71 -8.81
CA MET A 260 -6.38 7.45 -8.10
C MET A 260 -6.74 7.69 -6.63
N LEU A 261 -7.42 6.71 -6.01
CA LEU A 261 -7.72 6.69 -4.59
C LEU A 261 -7.31 5.33 -4.02
N SER A 262 -6.39 5.32 -3.06
CA SER A 262 -6.03 4.12 -2.31
C SER A 262 -6.94 3.96 -1.11
N ILE A 263 -7.30 2.73 -0.75
CA ILE A 263 -8.07 2.43 0.47
C ILE A 263 -7.32 1.39 1.30
N GLY A 264 -6.76 1.81 2.43
CA GLY A 264 -6.00 0.94 3.32
C GLY A 264 -6.90 0.11 4.25
N MET A 265 -6.70 -1.19 4.28
CA MET A 265 -7.47 -2.13 5.10
C MET A 265 -6.54 -3.10 5.84
N HIS A 266 -6.86 -3.45 7.08
CA HIS A 266 -6.13 -4.43 7.88
C HIS A 266 -7.07 -5.53 8.38
N CYS A 267 -6.64 -6.78 8.28
CA CYS A 267 -7.48 -7.94 8.62
C CYS A 267 -8.02 -7.88 10.05
N ARG A 268 -7.16 -7.56 11.03
CA ARG A 268 -7.53 -7.45 12.45
C ARG A 268 -8.40 -6.24 12.79
N LEU A 269 -8.45 -5.21 11.94
CA LEU A 269 -9.20 -3.98 12.16
C LEU A 269 -10.54 -3.99 11.41
N LEU A 270 -10.56 -3.68 10.11
CA LEU A 270 -11.79 -3.63 9.29
C LEU A 270 -12.54 -4.97 9.24
N GLY A 271 -11.85 -6.09 9.47
CA GLY A 271 -12.45 -7.42 9.57
C GLY A 271 -13.34 -7.61 10.81
N ARG A 272 -13.34 -6.68 11.77
CA ARG A 272 -14.29 -6.67 12.90
C ARG A 272 -15.70 -6.35 12.40
N PRO A 273 -16.76 -7.03 12.89
CA PRO A 273 -18.11 -6.88 12.32
C PRO A 273 -18.64 -5.44 12.38
N ALA A 274 -18.30 -4.71 13.45
CA ALA A 274 -18.72 -3.33 13.63
C ALA A 274 -18.09 -2.39 12.60
N ARG A 275 -16.85 -2.63 12.16
CA ARG A 275 -16.11 -1.79 11.22
C ARG A 275 -16.38 -2.16 9.77
N LEU A 276 -16.59 -3.45 9.46
CA LEU A 276 -16.83 -3.94 8.10
C LEU A 276 -18.01 -3.25 7.40
N ARG A 277 -19.01 -2.77 8.15
CA ARG A 277 -20.13 -2.00 7.59
C ARG A 277 -19.67 -0.78 6.79
N ALA A 278 -18.54 -0.16 7.16
CA ALA A 278 -17.96 0.94 6.41
C ALA A 278 -17.57 0.52 4.98
N LEU A 279 -16.86 -0.61 4.88
CA LEU A 279 -16.44 -1.19 3.60
C LEU A 279 -17.65 -1.56 2.74
N GLN A 280 -18.63 -2.25 3.30
CA GLN A 280 -19.82 -2.67 2.56
C GLN A 280 -20.58 -1.46 2.00
N ARG A 281 -20.81 -0.43 2.82
CA ARG A 281 -21.49 0.79 2.39
C ARG A 281 -20.70 1.54 1.32
N PHE A 282 -19.38 1.62 1.46
CA PHE A 282 -18.54 2.30 0.49
C PHE A 282 -18.49 1.53 -0.84
N LEU A 283 -18.41 0.20 -0.82
CA LEU A 283 -18.49 -0.63 -2.01
C LEU A 283 -19.86 -0.49 -2.70
N ASP A 284 -20.96 -0.50 -1.94
CA ASP A 284 -22.31 -0.24 -2.50
C ASP A 284 -22.37 1.15 -3.17
N TYR A 285 -21.75 2.15 -2.56
CA TYR A 285 -21.72 3.52 -3.09
C TYR A 285 -20.91 3.63 -4.39
N VAL A 286 -19.66 3.19 -4.41
CA VAL A 286 -18.81 3.34 -5.61
C VAL A 286 -19.31 2.48 -6.78
N GLN A 287 -19.97 1.35 -6.51
CA GLN A 287 -20.61 0.53 -7.55
C GLN A 287 -21.90 1.14 -8.11
N SER A 288 -22.48 2.16 -7.47
CA SER A 288 -23.60 2.91 -8.03
C SER A 288 -23.17 4.06 -8.96
N HIS A 289 -21.86 4.24 -9.18
CA HIS A 289 -21.30 5.28 -10.05
C HIS A 289 -20.74 4.65 -11.33
N ASP A 290 -21.02 5.29 -12.47
CA ASP A 290 -20.37 4.94 -13.72
C ASP A 290 -18.90 5.37 -13.72
N LYS A 291 -18.10 4.85 -14.67
CA LYS A 291 -16.73 5.34 -14.91
C LYS A 291 -15.81 5.30 -13.67
N VAL A 292 -15.96 4.29 -12.83
CA VAL A 292 -15.00 3.96 -11.75
C VAL A 292 -14.18 2.76 -12.18
N TRP A 293 -12.84 2.87 -12.14
CA TRP A 293 -11.95 1.74 -12.41
C TRP A 293 -11.46 1.12 -11.10
N ILE A 294 -12.16 0.09 -10.62
CA ILE A 294 -11.74 -0.68 -9.44
C ILE A 294 -10.68 -1.71 -9.89
N CYS A 295 -9.45 -1.58 -9.39
CA CYS A 295 -8.29 -2.28 -9.95
C CYS A 295 -7.25 -2.71 -8.91
N ARG A 296 -6.34 -3.59 -9.34
CA ARG A 296 -5.13 -3.92 -8.57
C ARG A 296 -4.08 -2.83 -8.82
N ARG A 297 -3.18 -2.66 -7.86
CA ARG A 297 -2.10 -1.68 -7.93
C ARG A 297 -1.11 -1.96 -9.05
N ILE A 298 -0.82 -3.23 -9.35
CA ILE A 298 -0.03 -3.63 -10.52
C ILE A 298 -0.68 -3.23 -11.85
N ASP A 299 -2.01 -3.18 -11.90
CA ASP A 299 -2.72 -2.76 -13.13
C ASP A 299 -2.54 -1.24 -13.34
N ILE A 300 -2.57 -0.44 -12.27
CA ILE A 300 -2.22 1.00 -12.31
C ILE A 300 -0.77 1.17 -12.76
N ALA A 301 0.17 0.41 -12.18
CA ALA A 301 1.58 0.51 -12.51
C ALA A 301 1.85 0.20 -14.00
N ARG A 302 1.30 -0.90 -14.52
CA ARG A 302 1.40 -1.28 -15.93
C ARG A 302 0.79 -0.22 -16.84
N HIS A 303 -0.41 0.24 -16.51
CA HIS A 303 -1.08 1.31 -17.25
C HIS A 303 -0.22 2.57 -17.31
N TRP A 304 0.40 2.97 -16.20
CA TRP A 304 1.26 4.14 -16.16
C TRP A 304 2.54 3.97 -16.99
N ILE A 305 3.17 2.80 -16.91
CA ILE A 305 4.36 2.48 -17.72
C ILE A 305 4.06 2.59 -19.20
N ASP A 306 2.90 2.10 -19.63
CA ASP A 306 2.50 2.10 -21.05
C ASP A 306 2.03 3.50 -21.52
N THR A 307 1.31 4.24 -20.68
CA THR A 307 0.66 5.51 -21.05
C THR A 307 1.54 6.73 -20.80
N HIS A 308 2.36 6.69 -19.75
CA HIS A 308 3.28 7.73 -19.32
C HIS A 308 4.67 7.12 -19.09
N PRO A 309 5.33 6.59 -20.14
CA PRO A 309 6.65 5.99 -20.00
C PRO A 309 7.66 7.01 -19.48
N TYR A 310 8.64 6.54 -18.69
CA TYR A 310 9.71 7.43 -18.23
C TYR A 310 10.47 8.01 -19.43
N THR A 311 10.55 9.34 -19.48
CA THR A 311 11.39 10.07 -20.40
C THR A 311 12.56 10.67 -19.64
N SER A 312 13.79 10.24 -19.93
CA SER A 312 14.97 10.90 -19.39
C SER A 312 14.96 12.36 -19.85
N GLN A 313 15.05 13.31 -18.93
CA GLN A 313 15.28 14.70 -19.32
C GLN A 313 16.66 14.75 -19.98
N SER A 314 16.71 14.85 -21.31
CA SER A 314 17.94 15.22 -21.99
C SER A 314 18.29 16.61 -21.51
N THR A 315 19.44 16.75 -20.85
CA THR A 315 20.05 18.05 -20.57
C THR A 315 20.41 18.70 -21.91
N GLU A 316 19.44 19.31 -22.57
CA GLU A 316 19.74 20.34 -23.56
C GLU A 316 20.28 21.53 -22.77
N SER A 317 21.60 21.61 -22.73
CA SER A 317 22.30 22.83 -22.37
C SER A 317 21.86 23.91 -23.35
N THR A 318 20.88 24.72 -22.98
CA THR A 318 20.68 26.03 -23.60
C THR A 318 21.86 26.91 -23.24
N THR A 319 22.95 26.77 -24.00
CA THR A 319 23.90 27.85 -24.20
C THR A 319 23.24 28.85 -25.14
N ALA A 320 22.80 29.96 -24.58
CA ALA A 320 22.59 31.22 -25.28
C ALA A 320 23.27 32.33 -24.47
#